data_AF-A0A351D135-F1
#
_entry.id   AF-A0A351D135-F1
#
_cell.length_a   1.000
_cell.length_b   1.000
_cell.length_c   1.000
_cell.angle_alpha   90.00
_cell.angle_beta   90.00
_cell.angle_gamma   90.00
#
_symmetry.space_group_name_H-M   'P 1'
#
loop_
_entity.id
_entity.type
_entity.pdbx_description
1 polymer ?
#
loop_
_entity_poly.entity_id
_entity_poly.type
_entity_poly.pdbx_seq_one_letter_code
_entity_poly.pdbx_strand_id
1 'polypeptide(L)' 'MLLELSSEQDVIPSLFDDQLSGVEPLMKALDQVNARFGRGSIGLGLSPKGAKWRMRQERLSPRYTTRWQDIPHARL' A
#
# COMPACT_ATOMS: atom_id res chain seq x y z
N MET A 1 43.13 7.20 -13.00
CA MET A 1 42.23 6.06 -12.78
C MET A 1 40.81 6.57 -12.90
N LEU A 2 40.15 6.25 -14.01
CA LEU A 2 38.76 6.59 -14.34
C LEU A 2 38.11 5.30 -14.90
N LEU A 3 38.19 4.22 -14.10
CA LEU A 3 37.72 2.88 -14.49
C LEU A 3 36.23 2.65 -14.21
N GLU A 4 35.52 3.65 -13.67
CA GLU A 4 34.11 3.54 -13.25
C GLU A 4 33.16 4.43 -14.07
N LEU A 5 33.64 5.10 -15.12
CA LEU A 5 32.73 5.77 -16.06
C LEU A 5 32.20 4.75 -17.06
N SER A 6 31.01 4.24 -16.81
CA SER A 6 30.20 3.56 -17.83
C SER A 6 29.40 4.57 -18.64
N SER A 7 29.08 4.23 -19.89
CA SER A 7 28.13 5.02 -20.69
C SER A 7 26.79 5.10 -19.95
N GLU A 8 26.08 6.23 -20.03
CA GLU A 8 24.72 6.37 -19.48
C GLU A 8 23.75 5.31 -20.05
N GLN A 9 24.09 4.77 -21.22
CA GLN A 9 23.35 3.70 -21.91
C GLN A 9 23.60 2.31 -21.33
N ASP A 10 24.66 2.12 -20.53
CA ASP A 10 25.05 0.85 -19.90
C ASP A 10 24.60 0.74 -18.43
N VAL A 11 23.86 1.74 -17.94
CA VAL A 11 23.33 1.73 -16.58
C VAL A 11 22.12 0.81 -16.54
N ILE A 12 22.26 -0.34 -15.87
CA ILE A 12 21.13 -1.19 -15.51
C ILE A 12 20.27 -0.40 -14.51
N PRO A 13 19.00 -0.08 -14.83
CA PRO A 13 18.13 0.60 -13.89
C PRO A 13 17.93 -0.31 -12.67
N SER A 14 18.07 0.21 -11.46
CA SER A 14 17.68 -0.52 -10.27
C SER A 14 16.15 -0.72 -10.29
N LEU A 15 15.69 -1.81 -9.67
CA LEU A 15 14.27 -2.10 -9.45
C LEU A 15 13.51 -0.93 -8.79
N PHE A 16 14.23 -0.03 -8.14
CA PHE A 16 13.71 1.11 -7.37
C PHE A 16 14.03 2.47 -8.00
N ASP A 17 14.73 2.50 -9.15
CA ASP A 17 15.10 3.75 -9.83
C ASP A 17 13.97 4.31 -10.69
N ASP A 18 12.93 3.50 -10.92
CA ASP A 18 11.72 4.00 -11.55
C ASP A 18 11.03 4.95 -10.59
N GLN A 19 11.03 6.24 -10.94
CA GLN A 19 10.24 7.25 -10.26
C GLN A 19 8.78 6.80 -10.39
N LEU A 20 8.25 6.12 -9.35
CA LEU A 20 6.95 5.46 -9.29
C LEU A 20 5.96 6.12 -10.26
N SER A 21 5.82 5.54 -11.45
CA SER A 21 4.98 6.07 -12.51
C SER A 21 3.52 5.98 -12.04
N GLY A 22 3.02 7.05 -11.43
CA GLY A 22 1.72 7.04 -10.74
C GLY A 22 1.62 7.84 -9.45
N VAL A 23 2.70 8.43 -8.92
CA VAL A 23 2.62 9.27 -7.70
C VAL A 23 1.64 10.44 -7.90
N GLU A 24 1.69 11.13 -9.05
CA GLU A 24 0.84 12.29 -9.30
C GLU A 24 -0.66 11.93 -9.41
N PRO A 25 -1.09 10.94 -10.22
CA PRO A 25 -2.46 10.44 -10.20
C PRO A 25 -2.94 9.98 -8.81
N LEU A 26 -2.07 9.30 -8.05
CA LEU A 26 -2.37 8.82 -6.71
C LEU A 26 -2.62 9.99 -5.74
N MET A 27 -1.73 10.98 -5.73
CA MET A 27 -1.86 12.15 -4.86
C MET A 27 -3.12 12.95 -5.19
N LYS A 28 -3.45 13.10 -6.49
CA LYS A 28 -4.68 13.75 -6.93
C LYS A 28 -5.94 13.03 -6.44
N ALA A 29 -5.95 11.69 -6.47
CA ALA A 29 -7.07 10.91 -5.94
C ALA A 29 -7.21 11.08 -4.41
N LEU A 30 -6.11 11.07 -3.67
CA LEU A 30 -6.11 11.33 -2.22
C LEU A 30 -6.65 12.71 -1.89
N ASP A 31 -6.26 13.74 -2.65
CA ASP A 31 -6.73 15.11 -2.45
C ASP A 31 -8.24 15.25 -2.71
N GLN A 32 -8.76 14.60 -3.76
CA GLN A 32 -10.20 14.60 -4.06
C GLN A 32 -11.02 14.01 -2.91
N VAL A 33 -10.56 12.91 -2.32
CA VAL A 33 -11.21 12.31 -1.16
C VAL A 33 -11.15 13.26 0.04
N ASN A 34 -9.97 13.82 0.34
CA ASN A 34 -9.79 14.73 1.46
C ASN A 34 -10.64 16.01 1.30
N ALA A 35 -10.83 16.51 0.08
CA ALA A 35 -11.71 17.65 -0.18
C ALA A 35 -13.19 17.31 0.07
N ARG A 36 -13.63 16.10 -0.29
CA ARG A 36 -15.03 15.68 -0.14
C ARG A 36 -15.41 15.31 1.29
N PHE A 37 -14.52 14.64 2.01
CA PHE A 37 -14.82 14.04 3.32
C PHE A 37 -14.14 14.75 4.50
N GLY A 38 -13.25 15.70 4.22
CA GLY A 38 -12.45 16.43 5.19
C GLY A 38 -11.01 15.93 5.25
N ARG A 39 -10.08 16.83 5.63
CA ARG A 39 -8.65 16.53 5.70
C ARG A 39 -8.36 15.39 6.69
N GLY A 40 -7.58 14.40 6.25
CA GLY A 40 -7.22 13.24 7.05
C GLY A 40 -8.29 12.14 7.06
N SER A 41 -9.21 12.15 6.10
CA SER A 41 -10.20 11.08 5.92
C SER A 41 -9.56 9.80 5.42
N ILE A 42 -8.55 9.92 4.54
CA ILE A 42 -7.69 8.80 4.10
C ILE A 42 -6.23 9.25 4.27
N GLY A 43 -5.39 8.31 4.68
CA GLY A 43 -3.97 8.53 4.88
C GLY A 43 -3.20 7.24 4.62
N LEU A 44 -1.88 7.37 4.51
CA LEU A 44 -0.98 6.22 4.34
C LEU A 44 -0.64 5.64 5.72
N GLY A 45 -0.74 4.33 5.87
CA GLY A 45 -0.35 3.61 7.08
C GLY A 45 -1.46 3.50 8.13
N LEU A 46 -1.06 3.55 9.41
CA LEU A 46 -1.95 3.23 10.52
C LEU A 46 -2.89 4.40 10.82
N SER A 47 -4.18 4.11 10.97
CA SER A 47 -5.15 5.10 11.41
C SER A 47 -4.85 5.54 12.87
N PRO A 48 -4.82 6.86 13.17
CA PRO A 48 -4.53 7.34 14.52
C PRO A 48 -5.57 6.85 15.53
N LYS A 49 -5.13 6.64 16.78
CA LYS A 49 -6.04 6.28 17.88
C LYS A 49 -7.12 7.36 18.03
N GLY A 50 -8.39 6.98 17.85
CA GLY A 50 -9.53 7.91 17.90
C GLY A 50 -10.00 8.45 16.54
N ALA A 51 -9.48 7.93 15.42
CA ALA A 51 -10.01 8.27 14.11
C ALA A 51 -11.53 8.02 14.03
N LYS A 52 -12.26 8.97 13.44
CA LYS A 52 -13.71 8.87 13.21
C LYS A 52 -14.05 7.61 12.41
N TRP A 53 -13.19 7.24 11.47
CA TRP A 53 -13.30 6.05 10.65
C TRP A 53 -12.24 5.03 11.07
N ARG A 54 -12.72 3.89 11.59
CA ARG A 54 -11.89 2.72 11.93
C ARG A 54 -12.27 1.56 11.02
N MET A 55 -11.32 0.67 10.76
CA MET A 55 -11.63 -0.58 10.07
C MET A 55 -12.67 -1.37 10.90
N ARG A 56 -13.85 -1.65 10.33
CA ARG A 56 -14.91 -2.46 10.96
C ARG A 56 -15.02 -3.79 10.22
N GLN A 57 -14.46 -4.83 10.80
CA GLN A 57 -14.42 -6.20 10.24
C GLN A 57 -15.54 -7.08 10.80
N GLU A 58 -16.76 -6.55 10.93
CA GLU A 58 -17.89 -7.24 11.60
C GLU A 58 -18.42 -8.45 10.82
N ARG A 59 -18.11 -8.55 9.53
CA ARG A 59 -18.47 -9.67 8.65
C ARG A 59 -17.25 -10.40 8.09
N LEU A 60 -16.14 -10.40 8.83
CA LEU A 60 -14.93 -11.10 8.40
C LEU A 60 -15.16 -12.61 8.43
N SER A 61 -14.96 -13.27 7.29
CA SER A 61 -14.88 -14.74 7.26
C SER A 61 -13.67 -15.21 8.05
N PRO A 62 -13.64 -16.47 8.52
CA PRO A 62 -12.42 -17.02 9.11
C PRO A 62 -11.24 -16.93 8.14
N ARG A 63 -10.03 -16.78 8.67
CA ARG A 63 -8.84 -16.42 7.90
C ARG A 63 -8.20 -17.65 7.25
N TYR A 64 -8.94 -18.33 6.38
CA TYR A 64 -8.56 -19.61 5.79
C TYR A 64 -7.18 -19.62 5.10
N THR A 65 -6.74 -18.47 4.55
CA THR A 65 -5.46 -18.37 3.83
C THR A 65 -4.30 -17.83 4.66
N THR A 66 -4.58 -17.25 5.84
CA THR A 66 -3.56 -16.56 6.64
C THR A 66 -3.45 -17.10 8.07
N ARG A 67 -4.34 -18.01 8.49
CA ARG A 67 -4.31 -18.63 9.81
C ARG A 67 -4.81 -20.07 9.77
N TRP A 68 -3.90 -21.00 10.06
CA TRP A 68 -4.17 -22.45 10.09
C TRP A 68 -5.31 -22.85 11.03
N GLN A 69 -5.44 -22.17 12.17
CA GLN A 69 -6.47 -22.43 13.19
C GLN A 69 -7.89 -22.11 12.71
N ASP A 70 -8.02 -21.31 11.66
CA ASP A 70 -9.31 -20.89 11.13
C ASP A 70 -9.81 -21.86 10.04
N ILE A 71 -9.03 -22.86 9.63
CA ILE A 71 -9.38 -23.84 8.59
C ILE A 71 -10.38 -24.88 9.16
N PRO A 72 -11.52 -25.15 8.49
CA PRO A 72 -12.49 -26.13 8.97
C PRO A 72 -11.91 -27.56 8.97
N HIS A 73 -12.21 -28.32 10.03
CA HIS A 73 -11.84 -29.74 10.10
C HIS A 73 -12.92 -30.61 9.46
N ALA A 74 -12.53 -31.47 8.52
CA ALA A 74 -13.40 -32.52 8.02
C ALA A 74 -13.49 -33.65 9.06
N ARG A 75 -14.71 -34.15 9.33
CA ARG A 75 -14.94 -35.42 10.01
C ARG A 75 -15.51 -36.42 9.00
N LEU A 76 -14.96 -37.63 9.03
CA LEU A 76 -15.47 -38.79 8.29
C LEU A 76 -16.55 -39.50 9.10
#